data_AF-A0A352IRM3-F1
#
_entry.id   AF-A0A352IRM3-F1
#
_cell.length_a   1.000
_cell.length_b   1.000
_cell.length_c   1.000
_cell.angle_alpha   90.00
_cell.angle_beta   90.00
_cell.angle_gamma   90.00
#
_symmetry.space_group_name_H-M   'P 1'
#
loop_
_entity.id
_entity.type
_entity.pdbx_description
1 polymer ?
#
loop_
_entity_poly.entity_id
_entity_poly.type
_entity_poly.pdbx_seq_one_letter_code
_entity_poly.pdbx_strand_id
1 'polypeptide(L)'
;LFAAIMVATGTFISSFWILSANSWMQTPAGTELRDGVFYVTSWSEAIFNPSFPYRFAHMALASFLTGGFVVAGVSAWYLLRGREVEANKKALSMCLWLLLFIAPAQAVLGDFHGLNTLEHQPTKVAAMEGNWETSRNVPLLLFAIPDQENQRNLFEIGIPSLASFILTHEWDGEVPGVSAVPVDEQPPVAIVFWSFRIMVGIGLLMIAFAVTGLVLRAGGRYWRTNWFLQGMRFMSIAPFFAVLTGWFVTEVGRAPWL
;
A
#
# COMPACT_ATOMS: atom_id res chain seq x y z
N LEU A 1 -13.87 27.33 -7.43
CA LEU A 1 -12.64 26.64 -7.93
C LEU A 1 -11.41 26.97 -7.08
N PHE A 2 -10.99 28.24 -6.99
CA PHE A 2 -9.82 28.66 -6.18
C PHE A 2 -9.84 28.10 -4.74
N ALA A 3 -10.95 28.27 -4.01
CA ALA A 3 -11.08 27.74 -2.65
C ALA A 3 -10.86 26.21 -2.56
N ALA A 4 -11.38 25.44 -3.53
CA ALA A 4 -11.19 23.99 -3.56
C ALA A 4 -9.73 23.60 -3.82
N ILE A 5 -9.04 24.34 -4.70
CA ILE A 5 -7.60 24.15 -4.95
C ILE A 5 -6.80 24.45 -3.68
N MET A 6 -7.08 25.55 -2.98
CA MET A 6 -6.40 25.91 -1.74
C MET A 6 -6.58 24.86 -0.64
N VAL A 7 -7.78 24.29 -0.50
CA VAL A 7 -8.05 23.19 0.45
C VAL A 7 -7.24 21.94 0.08
N ALA A 8 -7.21 21.56 -1.20
CA ALA A 8 -6.42 20.43 -1.66
C ALA A 8 -4.92 20.65 -1.41
N THR A 9 -4.39 21.82 -1.78
CA THR A 9 -2.98 22.19 -1.55
C THR A 9 -2.62 22.17 -0.07
N GLY A 10 -3.45 22.76 0.80
CA GLY A 10 -3.24 22.73 2.25
C GLY A 10 -3.20 21.30 2.80
N THR A 11 -4.07 20.43 2.29
CA THR A 11 -4.08 19.00 2.65
C THR A 11 -2.76 18.33 2.25
N PHE A 12 -2.24 18.57 1.03
CA PHE A 12 -0.96 18.03 0.59
C PHE A 12 0.24 18.56 1.38
N ILE A 13 0.24 19.84 1.75
CA ILE A 13 1.28 20.42 2.61
C ILE A 13 1.26 19.75 3.99
N SER A 14 0.08 19.51 4.56
CA SER A 14 -0.04 18.78 5.83
C SER A 14 0.49 17.35 5.72
N SER A 15 0.09 16.62 4.68
CA SER A 15 0.55 15.27 4.40
C SER A 15 2.06 15.20 4.20
N PHE A 16 2.65 16.20 3.55
CA PHE A 16 4.09 16.31 3.32
C PHE A 16 4.85 16.31 4.64
N TRP A 17 4.50 17.22 5.57
CA TRP A 17 5.25 17.37 6.81
C TRP A 17 5.10 16.16 7.74
N ILE A 18 3.89 15.62 7.86
CA ILE A 18 3.67 14.47 8.74
C ILE A 18 4.37 13.21 8.19
N LEU A 19 4.36 13.00 6.86
CA LEU A 19 5.04 11.87 6.26
C LEU A 19 6.54 12.07 6.21
N SER A 20 7.05 13.29 6.11
CA SER A 20 8.49 13.57 6.23
C SER A 20 9.01 13.11 7.59
N ALA A 21 8.34 13.52 8.67
CA ALA A 21 8.69 13.08 10.03
C ALA A 21 8.57 11.56 10.21
N ASN A 22 7.45 10.97 9.79
CA ASN A 22 7.24 9.52 9.92
C ASN A 22 8.20 8.68 9.05
N SER A 23 8.61 9.18 7.88
CA SER A 23 9.62 8.53 7.04
C SER A 23 11.01 8.63 7.66
N TRP A 24 11.32 9.76 8.31
CA TRP A 24 12.58 9.91 9.04
C TRP A 24 12.70 8.88 10.18
N MET A 25 11.61 8.55 10.88
CA MET A 25 11.60 7.48 11.88
C MET A 25 11.92 6.09 11.30
N GLN A 26 11.80 5.90 9.98
CA GLN A 26 12.05 4.65 9.29
C GLN A 26 13.49 4.60 8.76
N THR A 27 13.96 5.71 8.19
CA THR A 27 15.33 5.84 7.68
C THR A 27 15.92 7.18 8.16
N PRO A 28 16.41 7.27 9.41
CA PRO A 28 17.01 8.51 9.91
C PRO A 28 18.21 8.93 9.06
N ALA A 29 18.23 10.20 8.67
CA ALA A 29 19.30 10.81 7.89
C ALA A 29 19.50 12.27 8.32
N GLY A 30 20.67 12.85 8.02
CA GLY A 30 20.97 14.24 8.35
C GLY A 30 20.98 14.53 9.85
N THR A 31 21.31 13.55 10.70
CA THR A 31 21.39 13.71 12.15
C THR A 31 22.62 13.03 12.75
N GLU A 32 23.06 13.54 13.90
CA GLU A 32 24.11 12.95 14.73
C GLU A 32 23.57 12.70 16.14
N LEU A 33 23.82 11.52 16.71
CA LEU A 33 23.46 11.19 18.08
C LEU A 33 24.59 11.64 19.02
N ARG A 34 24.31 12.62 19.90
CA ARG A 34 25.25 13.08 20.93
C ARG A 34 24.56 12.99 22.28
N ASP A 35 25.18 12.31 23.24
CA ASP A 35 24.66 12.15 24.60
C ASP A 35 23.21 11.64 24.66
N GLY A 36 22.83 10.74 23.74
CA GLY A 36 21.47 10.19 23.64
C GLY A 36 20.44 11.10 22.99
N VAL A 37 20.85 12.27 22.46
CA VAL A 37 19.99 13.24 21.77
C VAL A 37 20.37 13.34 20.29
N PHE A 38 19.38 13.30 19.40
CA PHE A 38 19.59 13.53 17.97
C PHE A 38 19.71 15.03 17.68
N TYR A 39 20.82 15.42 17.07
CA TYR A 39 21.06 16.77 16.56
C TYR A 39 21.00 16.76 15.03
N VAL A 40 20.21 17.65 14.44
CA VAL A 40 20.10 17.77 12.98
C VAL A 40 21.37 18.42 12.42
N THR A 41 22.05 17.70 11.53
CA THR A 41 23.23 18.17 10.79
C THR A 41 22.87 18.65 9.38
N SER A 42 21.81 18.09 8.79
CA SER A 42 21.33 18.44 7.43
C SER A 42 19.80 18.35 7.38
N TRP A 43 19.14 19.51 7.37
CA TRP A 43 17.67 19.56 7.27
C TRP A 43 17.14 18.98 5.96
N SER A 44 17.88 19.15 4.85
CA SER A 44 17.49 18.57 3.57
C SER A 44 17.49 17.05 3.62
N GLU A 45 18.52 16.43 4.19
CA GLU A 45 18.58 14.96 4.32
C GLU A 45 17.55 14.44 5.33
N ALA A 46 17.31 15.16 6.43
CA ALA A 46 16.29 14.78 7.39
C ALA A 46 14.88 14.80 6.76
N ILE A 47 14.56 15.86 6.01
CA ILE A 47 13.25 16.04 5.36
C ILE A 47 13.05 15.06 4.20
N PHE A 48 14.06 14.96 3.32
CA PHE A 48 14.05 14.12 2.12
C PHE A 48 14.87 12.86 2.32
N ASN A 49 14.65 12.18 3.45
CA ASN A 49 15.27 10.89 3.76
C ASN A 49 14.90 9.82 2.71
N PRO A 50 15.68 8.73 2.60
CA PRO A 50 15.52 7.76 1.51
C PRO A 50 14.10 7.20 1.33
N SER A 51 13.37 6.98 2.43
CA SER A 51 12.00 6.48 2.36
C SER A 51 10.94 7.52 2.02
N PHE A 52 11.21 8.82 2.21
CA PHE A 52 10.20 9.87 2.11
C PHE A 52 9.51 9.97 0.73
N PRO A 53 10.22 10.02 -0.42
CA PRO A 53 9.58 10.21 -1.72
C PRO A 53 8.57 9.11 -2.04
N TYR A 54 8.94 7.85 -1.78
CA TYR A 54 8.09 6.69 -2.03
C TYR A 54 6.88 6.68 -1.11
N ARG A 55 7.07 6.93 0.20
CA ARG A 55 5.99 6.95 1.19
C ARG A 55 4.99 8.07 0.93
N PHE A 56 5.48 9.27 0.61
CA PHE A 56 4.62 10.40 0.28
C PHE A 56 3.80 10.12 -0.98
N ALA A 57 4.44 9.66 -2.05
CA ALA A 57 3.75 9.37 -3.31
C ALA A 57 2.73 8.22 -3.14
N HIS A 58 3.10 7.14 -2.44
CA HIS A 58 2.23 5.99 -2.20
C HIS A 58 1.01 6.37 -1.34
N MET A 59 1.19 7.18 -0.30
CA MET A 59 0.08 7.64 0.55
C MET A 59 -0.80 8.68 -0.16
N ALA A 60 -0.20 9.57 -0.95
CA ALA A 60 -0.94 10.53 -1.77
C ALA A 60 -1.89 9.82 -2.73
N LEU A 61 -1.41 8.85 -3.50
CA LEU A 61 -2.24 8.06 -4.40
C LEU A 61 -3.27 7.21 -3.64
N ALA A 62 -2.92 6.62 -2.49
CA ALA A 62 -3.86 5.89 -1.64
C ALA A 62 -5.04 6.77 -1.18
N SER A 63 -4.78 8.03 -0.85
CA SER A 63 -5.83 8.99 -0.47
C SER A 63 -6.78 9.30 -1.62
N PHE A 64 -6.27 9.44 -2.85
CA PHE A 64 -7.09 9.65 -4.05
C PHE A 64 -7.90 8.41 -4.40
N LEU A 65 -7.34 7.20 -4.25
CA LEU A 65 -8.09 5.95 -4.41
C LEU A 65 -9.23 5.87 -3.41
N THR A 66 -8.94 6.13 -2.14
CA THR A 66 -9.94 6.09 -1.06
C THR A 66 -11.08 7.06 -1.34
N GLY A 67 -10.78 8.34 -1.58
CA GLY A 67 -11.80 9.33 -1.92
C GLY A 67 -12.54 9.03 -3.23
N GLY A 68 -11.82 8.58 -4.25
CA GLY A 68 -12.38 8.23 -5.56
C GLY A 68 -13.37 7.08 -5.50
N PHE A 69 -13.04 6.01 -4.77
CA PHE A 69 -13.94 4.87 -4.56
C PHE A 69 -15.13 5.21 -3.66
N VAL A 70 -14.98 6.09 -2.67
CA VAL A 70 -16.13 6.60 -1.89
C VAL A 70 -17.13 7.31 -2.81
N VAL A 71 -16.67 8.28 -3.61
CA VAL A 71 -17.54 9.02 -4.53
C VAL A 71 -18.16 8.08 -5.56
N ALA A 72 -17.38 7.16 -6.11
CA ALA A 72 -17.87 6.19 -7.09
C ALA A 72 -18.91 5.22 -6.50
N GLY A 73 -18.69 4.73 -5.28
CA GLY A 73 -19.60 3.81 -4.59
C GLY A 73 -20.91 4.48 -4.17
N VAL A 74 -20.87 5.73 -3.69
CA VAL A 74 -22.08 6.53 -3.43
C VAL A 74 -22.85 6.79 -4.73
N SER A 75 -22.14 7.17 -5.80
CA SER A 75 -22.75 7.37 -7.12
C SER A 75 -23.42 6.09 -7.63
N ALA A 76 -22.75 4.94 -7.48
CA ALA A 76 -23.30 3.65 -7.85
C ALA A 76 -24.55 3.28 -7.03
N TRP A 77 -24.56 3.59 -5.73
CA TRP A 77 -25.74 3.39 -4.88
C TRP A 77 -26.93 4.27 -5.32
N TYR A 78 -26.70 5.53 -5.68
CA TYR A 78 -27.76 6.40 -6.20
C TYR A 78 -28.29 5.93 -7.56
N LEU A 79 -27.42 5.45 -8.45
CA LEU A 79 -27.82 4.86 -9.73
C LEU A 79 -28.69 3.60 -9.52
N LEU A 80 -28.33 2.72 -8.59
CA LEU A 80 -29.14 1.54 -8.22
C LEU A 80 -30.52 1.93 -7.68
N ARG A 81 -30.66 3.12 -7.08
CA ARG A 81 -31.93 3.65 -6.55
C ARG A 81 -32.68 4.51 -7.57
N GLY A 82 -32.17 4.68 -8.78
CA GLY A 82 -32.75 5.55 -9.81
C GLY A 82 -32.76 7.04 -9.44
N ARG A 83 -31.86 7.49 -8.55
CA ARG A 83 -31.80 8.87 -8.05
C ARG A 83 -30.78 9.70 -8.83
N GLU A 84 -31.19 10.90 -9.23
CA GLU A 84 -30.31 11.91 -9.86
C GLU A 84 -29.38 11.30 -10.93
N VAL A 85 -29.96 10.51 -11.85
CA VAL A 85 -29.23 9.58 -12.72
C VAL A 85 -28.13 10.27 -13.52
N GLU A 86 -28.41 11.41 -14.13
CA GLU A 86 -27.43 12.12 -14.97
C GLU A 86 -26.24 12.67 -14.17
N ALA A 87 -26.47 13.14 -12.93
CA ALA A 87 -25.40 13.61 -12.06
C ALA A 87 -24.49 12.45 -11.62
N ASN A 88 -25.09 11.36 -11.14
CA ASN A 88 -24.35 10.21 -10.64
C ASN A 88 -23.65 9.41 -11.73
N LYS A 89 -24.21 9.37 -12.94
CA LYS A 89 -23.54 8.80 -14.12
C LYS A 89 -22.27 9.57 -14.47
N LYS A 90 -22.32 10.91 -14.44
CA LYS A 90 -21.15 11.76 -14.68
C LYS A 90 -20.10 11.59 -13.57
N ALA A 91 -20.53 11.63 -12.30
CA ALA A 91 -19.65 11.44 -11.15
C ALA A 91 -18.93 10.07 -11.20
N LEU A 92 -19.70 8.97 -11.37
CA LEU A 92 -19.15 7.63 -11.54
C LEU A 92 -18.17 7.57 -12.72
N SER A 93 -18.51 8.17 -13.85
CA SER A 93 -17.64 8.20 -15.03
C SER A 93 -16.30 8.91 -14.75
N MET A 94 -16.32 10.05 -14.06
CA MET A 94 -15.11 10.80 -13.71
C MET A 94 -14.22 10.01 -12.76
N CYS A 95 -14.82 9.40 -11.72
CA CYS A 95 -14.08 8.55 -10.80
C CYS A 95 -13.47 7.34 -11.50
N LEU A 96 -14.21 6.63 -12.37
CA LEU A 96 -13.66 5.47 -13.08
C LEU A 96 -12.46 5.83 -13.98
N TRP A 97 -12.43 7.04 -14.56
CA TRP A 97 -11.25 7.50 -15.29
C TRP A 97 -10.07 7.76 -14.37
N LEU A 98 -10.28 8.45 -13.24
CA LEU A 98 -9.24 8.64 -12.24
C LEU A 98 -8.68 7.29 -11.76
N LEU A 99 -9.56 6.38 -11.35
CA LEU A 99 -9.19 5.06 -10.80
C LEU A 99 -8.44 4.19 -11.82
N LEU A 100 -8.76 4.29 -13.11
CA LEU A 100 -8.08 3.55 -14.18
C LEU A 100 -6.58 3.84 -14.23
N PHE A 101 -6.17 5.07 -13.91
CA PHE A 101 -4.76 5.45 -13.91
C PHE A 101 -4.13 5.36 -12.53
N ILE A 102 -4.84 5.81 -11.49
CA ILE A 102 -4.28 5.86 -10.14
C ILE A 102 -4.12 4.46 -9.54
N ALA A 103 -5.03 3.51 -9.79
CA ALA A 103 -4.94 2.19 -9.17
C ALA A 103 -3.71 1.37 -9.67
N PRO A 104 -3.41 1.32 -10.98
CA PRO A 104 -2.17 0.72 -11.45
C PRO A 104 -0.92 1.50 -10.98
N ALA A 105 -0.96 2.83 -10.98
CA ALA A 105 0.15 3.64 -10.49
C ALA A 105 0.45 3.40 -8.99
N GLN A 106 -0.57 3.16 -8.17
CA GLN A 106 -0.42 2.75 -6.77
C GLN A 106 0.39 1.46 -6.63
N ALA A 107 0.11 0.46 -7.47
CA ALA A 107 0.82 -0.82 -7.44
C ALA A 107 2.29 -0.64 -7.83
N VAL A 108 2.58 0.14 -8.88
CA VAL A 108 3.96 0.46 -9.30
C VAL A 108 4.72 1.23 -8.21
N LEU A 109 4.10 2.24 -7.60
CA LEU A 109 4.73 2.94 -6.47
C LEU A 109 4.88 2.05 -5.25
N GLY A 110 3.98 1.06 -5.07
CA GLY A 110 4.09 0.05 -4.02
C GLY A 110 5.29 -0.86 -4.21
N ASP A 111 5.55 -1.29 -5.45
CA ASP A 111 6.74 -2.05 -5.83
C ASP A 111 8.02 -1.25 -5.52
N PHE A 112 8.11 -0.01 -6.00
CA PHE A 112 9.27 0.86 -5.70
C PHE A 112 9.44 1.12 -4.21
N HIS A 113 8.35 1.28 -3.46
CA HIS A 113 8.42 1.41 -2.01
C HIS A 113 8.90 0.11 -1.34
N GLY A 114 8.46 -1.05 -1.84
CA GLY A 114 8.92 -2.37 -1.41
C GLY A 114 10.42 -2.55 -1.62
N LEU A 115 10.95 -2.17 -2.78
CA LEU A 115 12.38 -2.20 -3.08
C LEU A 115 13.20 -1.29 -2.15
N ASN A 116 12.74 -0.07 -1.92
CA ASN A 116 13.39 0.83 -0.95
C ASN A 116 13.36 0.25 0.47
N THR A 117 12.26 -0.42 0.83
CA THR A 117 12.14 -1.10 2.14
C THR A 117 13.06 -2.31 2.22
N LEU A 118 13.25 -3.04 1.13
CA LEU A 118 14.20 -4.16 1.06
C LEU A 118 15.63 -3.69 1.29
N GLU A 119 16.01 -2.54 0.72
CA GLU A 119 17.35 -1.95 0.87
C GLU A 119 17.62 -1.50 2.31
N HIS A 120 16.67 -0.79 2.94
CA HIS A 120 16.91 -0.16 4.25
C HIS A 120 16.39 -0.95 5.45
N GLN A 121 15.41 -1.83 5.26
CA GLN A 121 14.73 -2.58 6.32
C GLN A 121 14.37 -4.01 5.85
N PRO A 122 15.37 -4.83 5.47
CA PRO A 122 15.17 -6.15 4.87
C PRO A 122 14.33 -7.08 5.76
N THR A 123 14.47 -7.03 7.09
CA THR A 123 13.69 -7.84 8.03
C THR A 123 12.19 -7.55 7.92
N LYS A 124 11.79 -6.30 7.63
CA LYS A 124 10.38 -5.95 7.42
C LYS A 124 9.84 -6.66 6.17
N VAL A 125 10.59 -6.65 5.07
CA VAL A 125 10.20 -7.34 3.83
C VAL A 125 10.17 -8.86 4.03
N ALA A 126 11.15 -9.42 4.73
CA ALA A 126 11.16 -10.84 5.10
C ALA A 126 9.91 -11.23 5.90
N ALA A 127 9.48 -10.38 6.83
CA ALA A 127 8.26 -10.57 7.61
C ALA A 127 6.98 -10.38 6.78
N MET A 128 6.97 -9.47 5.80
CA MET A 128 5.87 -9.37 4.83
C MET A 128 5.71 -10.69 4.10
N GLU A 129 6.80 -11.30 3.66
CA GLU A 129 6.78 -12.57 2.92
C GLU A 129 6.65 -13.83 3.78
N GLY A 130 6.83 -13.72 5.10
CA GLY A 130 6.86 -14.90 5.98
C GLY A 130 8.04 -15.82 5.65
N ASN A 131 9.14 -15.24 5.15
CA ASN A 131 10.34 -15.95 4.76
C ASN A 131 11.30 -16.05 5.96
N TRP A 132 11.54 -17.25 6.48
CA TRP A 132 12.34 -17.43 7.70
C TRP A 132 13.84 -17.48 7.43
N GLU A 133 14.26 -18.10 6.32
CA GLU A 133 15.66 -18.26 5.96
C GLU A 133 15.99 -17.48 4.69
N THR A 134 17.17 -16.84 4.67
CA THR A 134 17.66 -16.15 3.47
C THR A 134 17.87 -17.18 2.37
N SER A 135 17.18 -17.00 1.25
CA SER A 135 17.17 -17.99 0.18
C SER A 135 16.88 -17.33 -1.17
N ARG A 136 17.16 -18.06 -2.24
CA ARG A 136 16.84 -17.70 -3.62
C ARG A 136 15.62 -18.49 -4.09
N ASN A 137 14.93 -17.99 -5.12
CA ASN A 137 13.72 -18.61 -5.67
C ASN A 137 12.57 -18.70 -4.64
N VAL A 138 12.45 -17.67 -3.78
CA VAL A 138 11.46 -17.65 -2.71
C VAL A 138 10.05 -17.60 -3.30
N PRO A 139 9.12 -18.45 -2.84
CA PRO A 139 7.73 -18.42 -3.29
C PRO A 139 7.01 -17.17 -2.78
N LEU A 140 6.13 -16.61 -3.60
CA LEU A 140 5.15 -15.62 -3.12
C LEU A 140 4.07 -16.36 -2.32
N LEU A 141 4.13 -16.29 -0.98
CA LEU A 141 3.17 -16.96 -0.11
C LEU A 141 1.81 -16.25 -0.14
N LEU A 142 0.84 -16.80 -0.85
CA LEU A 142 -0.54 -16.30 -0.87
C LEU A 142 -1.24 -16.49 0.48
N PHE A 143 -0.85 -17.54 1.21
CA PHE A 143 -1.35 -17.87 2.54
C PHE A 143 -0.23 -18.53 3.34
N ALA A 144 -0.08 -18.16 4.61
CA ALA A 144 0.77 -18.88 5.55
C ALA A 144 0.27 -18.71 6.98
N ILE A 145 0.62 -19.64 7.87
CA ILE A 145 0.43 -19.49 9.32
C ILE A 145 1.83 -19.36 9.94
N PRO A 146 2.34 -18.13 10.13
CA PRO A 146 3.66 -17.92 10.72
C PRO A 146 3.67 -18.30 12.20
N ASP A 147 4.64 -19.11 12.58
CA ASP A 147 4.94 -19.51 13.96
C ASP A 147 6.33 -18.98 14.32
N GLN A 148 6.32 -17.78 14.90
CA GLN A 148 7.53 -17.03 15.24
C GLN A 148 8.29 -17.63 16.41
N GLU A 149 7.64 -18.39 17.29
CA GLU A 149 8.32 -19.09 18.37
C GLU A 149 9.22 -20.21 17.80
N ASN A 150 8.71 -20.96 16.81
CA ASN A 150 9.45 -22.02 16.16
C ASN A 150 10.17 -21.60 14.86
N GLN A 151 10.18 -20.29 14.54
CA GLN A 151 10.83 -19.70 13.35
C GLN A 151 10.48 -20.42 12.04
N ARG A 152 9.19 -20.74 11.84
CA ARG A 152 8.71 -21.48 10.66
C ARG A 152 7.26 -21.16 10.32
N ASN A 153 6.82 -21.55 9.13
CA ASN A 153 5.40 -21.55 8.79
C ASN A 153 4.79 -22.93 9.10
N LEU A 154 3.69 -22.98 9.85
CA LEU A 154 2.98 -24.24 10.13
C LEU A 154 2.24 -24.78 8.90
N PHE A 155 1.87 -23.88 8.00
CA PHE A 155 1.20 -24.15 6.74
C PHE A 155 1.48 -23.01 5.79
N GLU A 156 1.68 -23.32 4.50
CA GLU A 156 1.92 -22.31 3.47
C GLU A 156 1.38 -22.74 2.11
N ILE A 157 0.87 -21.77 1.35
CA ILE A 157 0.47 -21.90 -0.05
C ILE A 157 1.10 -20.73 -0.78
N GLY A 158 1.91 -21.01 -1.80
CA GLY A 158 2.59 -19.97 -2.56
C GLY A 158 2.78 -20.30 -4.03
N ILE A 159 3.12 -19.27 -4.80
CA ILE A 159 3.51 -19.39 -6.19
C ILE A 159 5.05 -19.45 -6.24
N PRO A 160 5.66 -20.54 -6.74
CA PRO A 160 7.12 -20.70 -6.76
C PRO A 160 7.84 -19.56 -7.46
N SER A 161 9.00 -19.15 -6.92
CA SER A 161 9.91 -18.12 -7.45
C SER A 161 9.34 -16.71 -7.64
N LEU A 162 8.06 -16.49 -7.36
CA LEU A 162 7.41 -15.20 -7.65
C LEU A 162 7.80 -14.10 -6.66
N ALA A 163 8.10 -14.42 -5.39
CA ALA A 163 8.55 -13.41 -4.44
C ALA A 163 9.95 -12.89 -4.80
N SER A 164 10.89 -13.77 -5.16
CA SER A 164 12.20 -13.36 -5.69
C SER A 164 12.05 -12.41 -6.87
N PHE A 165 11.26 -12.79 -7.88
CA PHE A 165 11.05 -11.93 -9.05
C PHE A 165 10.43 -10.57 -8.70
N ILE A 166 9.45 -10.51 -7.79
CA ILE A 166 8.83 -9.23 -7.40
C ILE A 166 9.81 -8.38 -6.59
N LEU A 167 10.53 -8.97 -5.64
CA LEU A 167 11.37 -8.23 -4.69
C LEU A 167 12.74 -7.85 -5.24
N THR A 168 13.25 -8.53 -6.26
CA THR A 168 14.57 -8.22 -6.82
C THR A 168 14.54 -7.94 -8.33
N HIS A 169 13.38 -8.13 -8.99
CA HIS A 169 13.24 -8.12 -10.45
C HIS A 169 14.10 -9.17 -11.16
N GLU A 170 14.57 -10.19 -10.43
CA GLU A 170 15.35 -11.33 -10.91
C GLU A 170 14.76 -12.64 -10.39
N TRP A 171 14.65 -13.66 -11.24
CA TRP A 171 14.00 -14.93 -10.86
C TRP A 171 14.77 -15.69 -9.76
N ASP A 172 16.10 -15.57 -9.73
CA ASP A 172 16.99 -16.19 -8.76
C ASP A 172 17.53 -15.21 -7.72
N GLY A 173 16.90 -14.04 -7.58
CA GLY A 173 17.28 -13.05 -6.58
C GLY A 173 17.16 -13.56 -5.15
N GLU A 174 18.12 -13.17 -4.33
CA GLU A 174 18.18 -13.51 -2.92
C GLU A 174 17.19 -12.64 -2.12
N VAL A 175 16.34 -13.28 -1.33
CA VAL A 175 15.38 -12.63 -0.44
C VAL A 175 15.82 -12.87 1.00
N PRO A 176 15.89 -11.82 1.84
CA PRO A 176 16.30 -11.95 3.22
C PRO A 176 15.34 -12.82 4.02
N GLY A 177 15.87 -13.56 4.99
CA GLY A 177 15.11 -14.29 5.99
C GLY A 177 14.90 -13.49 7.27
N VAL A 178 13.77 -13.70 7.95
CA VAL A 178 13.49 -13.12 9.27
C VAL A 178 14.53 -13.57 10.30
N SER A 179 15.02 -14.81 10.20
CA SER A 179 16.00 -15.39 11.12
C SER A 179 17.42 -14.83 10.94
N ALA A 180 17.63 -13.89 10.02
CA ALA A 180 18.91 -13.18 9.87
C ALA A 180 19.19 -12.23 11.05
N VAL A 181 18.16 -11.88 11.85
CA VAL A 181 18.30 -11.07 13.07
C VAL A 181 17.83 -11.84 14.32
N PRO A 182 18.32 -11.49 15.52
CA PRO A 182 17.84 -12.05 16.79
C PRO A 182 16.33 -11.94 16.97
N VAL A 183 15.70 -12.87 17.70
CA VAL A 183 14.23 -12.94 17.86
C VAL A 183 13.65 -11.66 18.48
N ASP A 184 14.38 -11.03 19.40
CA ASP A 184 14.02 -9.76 20.03
C ASP A 184 14.18 -8.56 19.11
N GLU A 185 14.82 -8.73 17.96
CA GLU A 185 14.95 -7.74 16.87
C GLU A 185 13.97 -8.00 15.70
N GLN A 186 13.13 -9.04 15.78
CA GLN A 186 12.19 -9.39 14.73
C GLN A 186 10.85 -8.64 14.89
N PRO A 187 10.25 -8.14 13.79
CA PRO A 187 8.90 -7.62 13.84
C PRO A 187 7.88 -8.73 14.13
N PRO A 188 6.66 -8.39 14.59
CA PRO A 188 5.56 -9.35 14.70
C PRO A 188 5.15 -9.90 13.32
N VAL A 189 5.69 -11.06 12.94
CA VAL A 189 5.62 -11.60 11.57
C VAL A 189 4.17 -11.82 11.13
N ALA A 190 3.35 -12.44 11.97
CA ALA A 190 1.95 -12.74 11.62
C ALA A 190 1.13 -11.48 11.29
N ILE A 191 1.32 -10.39 12.06
CA ILE A 191 0.59 -9.14 11.84
C ILE A 191 1.03 -8.50 10.53
N VAL A 192 2.35 -8.43 10.27
CA VAL A 192 2.92 -7.84 9.07
C VAL A 192 2.50 -8.63 7.82
N PHE A 193 2.66 -9.95 7.86
CA PHE A 193 2.27 -10.87 6.79
C PHE A 193 0.81 -10.66 6.38
N TRP A 194 -0.14 -10.83 7.31
CA TRP A 194 -1.57 -10.74 6.99
C TRP A 194 -1.99 -9.35 6.55
N SER A 195 -1.43 -8.31 7.16
CA SER A 195 -1.72 -6.93 6.77
C SER A 195 -1.26 -6.66 5.34
N PHE A 196 -0.09 -7.16 4.93
CA PHE A 196 0.40 -7.00 3.57
C PHE A 196 -0.51 -7.70 2.55
N ARG A 197 -0.94 -8.94 2.84
CA ARG A 197 -1.84 -9.69 1.95
C ARG A 197 -3.20 -9.00 1.79
N ILE A 198 -3.79 -8.47 2.87
CA ILE A 198 -5.05 -7.71 2.79
C ILE A 198 -4.86 -6.44 1.96
N MET A 199 -3.78 -5.68 2.21
CA MET A 199 -3.46 -4.46 1.48
C MET A 199 -3.33 -4.72 -0.03
N VAL A 200 -2.48 -5.67 -0.41
CA VAL A 200 -2.23 -6.01 -1.83
C VAL A 200 -3.47 -6.60 -2.47
N GLY A 201 -4.18 -7.50 -1.78
CA GLY A 201 -5.41 -8.11 -2.27
C GLY A 201 -6.49 -7.08 -2.61
N ILE A 202 -6.70 -6.09 -1.73
CA ILE A 202 -7.63 -4.98 -2.00
C ILE A 202 -7.07 -4.06 -3.09
N GLY A 203 -5.76 -3.83 -3.15
CA GLY A 203 -5.10 -3.10 -4.24
C GLY A 203 -5.39 -3.68 -5.62
N LEU A 204 -5.20 -4.99 -5.77
CA LEU A 204 -5.51 -5.72 -7.00
C LEU A 204 -7.01 -5.72 -7.31
N LEU A 205 -7.86 -5.83 -6.29
CA LEU A 205 -9.31 -5.71 -6.44
C LEU A 205 -9.71 -4.32 -6.97
N MET A 206 -9.10 -3.25 -6.47
CA MET A 206 -9.31 -1.89 -6.96
C MET A 206 -8.93 -1.76 -8.44
N ILE A 207 -7.79 -2.31 -8.86
CA ILE A 207 -7.37 -2.36 -10.27
C ILE A 207 -8.40 -3.13 -11.10
N ALA A 208 -8.83 -4.30 -10.63
CA ALA A 208 -9.82 -5.12 -11.32
C ALA A 208 -11.15 -4.37 -11.54
N PHE A 209 -11.63 -3.62 -10.54
CA PHE A 209 -12.82 -2.77 -10.68
C PHE A 209 -12.62 -1.62 -11.67
N ALA A 210 -11.45 -0.98 -11.67
CA ALA A 210 -11.15 0.09 -12.61
C ALA A 210 -11.12 -0.41 -14.07
N VAL A 211 -10.45 -1.54 -14.33
CA VAL A 211 -10.40 -2.20 -15.64
C VAL A 211 -11.78 -2.71 -16.06
N THR A 212 -12.52 -3.34 -15.14
CA THR A 212 -13.90 -3.76 -15.38
C THR A 212 -14.80 -2.58 -15.76
N GLY A 213 -14.64 -1.44 -15.07
CA GLY A 213 -15.32 -0.20 -15.41
C GLY A 213 -15.03 0.29 -16.82
N LEU A 214 -13.78 0.15 -17.29
CA LEU A 214 -13.39 0.44 -18.67
C LEU A 214 -14.05 -0.53 -19.67
N VAL A 215 -14.04 -1.83 -19.40
CA VAL A 215 -14.70 -2.84 -20.27
C VAL A 215 -16.21 -2.61 -20.36
N LEU A 216 -16.87 -2.33 -19.23
CA LEU A 216 -18.29 -2.00 -19.17
C LEU A 216 -18.59 -0.59 -19.72
N ARG A 217 -17.59 0.25 -19.92
CA ARG A 217 -17.78 1.56 -20.54
C ARG A 217 -18.22 1.42 -22.00
N ALA A 218 -17.73 0.40 -22.70
CA ALA A 218 -18.21 0.07 -24.03
C ALA A 218 -19.73 -0.19 -24.01
N GLY A 219 -20.46 0.59 -24.82
CA GLY A 219 -21.93 0.56 -24.85
C GLY A 219 -22.63 1.19 -23.63
N GLY A 220 -21.91 1.90 -22.76
CA GLY A 220 -22.49 2.59 -21.60
C GLY A 220 -23.03 1.66 -20.52
N ARG A 221 -22.49 0.44 -20.39
CA ARG A 221 -22.98 -0.59 -19.45
C ARG A 221 -22.53 -0.36 -18.00
N TYR A 222 -21.47 0.40 -17.76
CA TYR A 222 -20.91 0.64 -16.41
C TYR A 222 -21.91 1.24 -15.41
N TRP A 223 -22.90 2.02 -15.87
CA TRP A 223 -23.93 2.61 -15.00
C TRP A 223 -25.28 1.85 -15.04
N ARG A 224 -25.36 0.75 -15.79
CA ARG A 224 -26.57 -0.08 -15.94
C ARG A 224 -26.39 -1.50 -15.40
N THR A 225 -25.15 -1.92 -15.18
CA THR A 225 -24.81 -3.30 -14.79
C THR A 225 -24.91 -3.45 -13.27
N ASN A 226 -25.99 -4.07 -12.81
CA ASN A 226 -26.31 -4.13 -11.37
C ASN A 226 -25.22 -4.75 -10.49
N TRP A 227 -24.60 -5.86 -10.90
CA TRP A 227 -23.54 -6.49 -10.10
C TRP A 227 -22.33 -5.58 -9.93
N PHE A 228 -21.98 -4.82 -10.98
CA PHE A 228 -20.85 -3.90 -10.95
C PHE A 228 -21.14 -2.72 -10.03
N LEU A 229 -22.36 -2.17 -10.10
CA LEU A 229 -22.77 -1.09 -9.20
C LEU A 229 -22.86 -1.54 -7.73
N GLN A 230 -23.32 -2.77 -7.46
CA GLN A 230 -23.30 -3.33 -6.11
C GLN A 230 -21.86 -3.54 -5.64
N GLY A 231 -20.97 -4.01 -6.51
CA GLY A 231 -19.54 -4.11 -6.22
C GLY A 231 -18.93 -2.74 -5.87
N MET A 232 -19.19 -1.71 -6.69
CA MET A 232 -18.74 -0.34 -6.42
C MET A 232 -19.26 0.21 -5.10
N ARG A 233 -20.50 -0.13 -4.73
CA ARG A 233 -21.06 0.22 -3.40
C ARG A 233 -20.21 -0.37 -2.26
N PHE A 234 -19.83 -1.64 -2.32
CA PHE A 234 -18.95 -2.25 -1.30
C PHE A 234 -17.52 -1.69 -1.35
N MET A 235 -17.01 -1.39 -2.55
CA MET A 235 -15.71 -0.75 -2.73
C MET A 235 -15.63 0.66 -2.14
N SER A 236 -16.75 1.28 -1.72
CA SER A 236 -16.69 2.56 -0.99
C SER A 236 -15.96 2.46 0.36
N ILE A 237 -15.91 1.26 0.96
CA ILE A 237 -15.29 1.03 2.27
C ILE A 237 -13.95 0.28 2.15
N ALA A 238 -13.81 -0.59 1.13
CA ALA A 238 -12.62 -1.44 0.97
C ALA A 238 -11.25 -0.70 1.03
N PRO A 239 -11.07 0.47 0.39
CA PRO A 239 -9.80 1.20 0.44
C PRO A 239 -9.37 1.62 1.86
N PHE A 240 -10.31 1.88 2.78
CA PHE A 240 -9.97 2.20 4.15
C PHE A 240 -9.27 1.04 4.84
N PHE A 241 -9.73 -0.20 4.59
CA PHE A 241 -9.04 -1.39 5.08
C PHE A 241 -7.64 -1.50 4.49
N ALA A 242 -7.48 -1.28 3.18
CA ALA A 242 -6.16 -1.31 2.54
C ALA A 242 -5.20 -0.27 3.13
N VAL A 243 -5.68 0.96 3.38
CA VAL A 243 -4.89 2.02 4.02
C VAL A 243 -4.49 1.62 5.44
N LEU A 244 -5.44 1.14 6.26
CA LEU A 244 -5.16 0.70 7.63
C LEU A 244 -4.15 -0.44 7.66
N THR A 245 -4.34 -1.47 6.83
CA THR A 245 -3.41 -2.59 6.77
C THR A 245 -2.04 -2.16 6.22
N GLY A 246 -1.98 -1.21 5.27
CA GLY A 246 -0.72 -0.65 4.82
C GLY A 246 0.04 0.11 5.91
N TRP A 247 -0.68 0.86 6.75
CA TRP A 247 -0.12 1.46 7.95
C TRP A 247 0.37 0.41 8.95
N PHE A 248 -0.36 -0.69 9.15
CA PHE A 248 0.08 -1.78 10.02
C PHE A 248 1.36 -2.44 9.51
N VAL A 249 1.44 -2.78 8.21
CA VAL A 249 2.68 -3.29 7.60
C VAL A 249 3.85 -2.37 7.90
N THR A 250 3.62 -1.07 7.72
CA THR A 250 4.67 -0.06 7.79
C THR A 250 5.14 0.23 9.22
N GLU A 251 4.21 0.34 10.16
CA GLU A 251 4.49 0.77 11.53
C GLU A 251 4.72 -0.41 12.47
N VAL A 252 3.93 -1.50 12.36
CA VAL A 252 4.17 -2.72 13.14
C VAL A 252 5.44 -3.40 12.65
N GLY A 253 5.67 -3.43 11.34
CA GLY A 253 6.91 -3.97 10.77
C GLY A 253 8.14 -3.13 11.05
N ARG A 254 7.98 -1.90 11.60
CA ARG A 254 9.11 -1.12 12.11
C ARG A 254 9.55 -1.67 13.47
N ALA A 255 8.65 -2.12 14.32
CA ALA A 255 9.05 -2.71 15.60
C ALA A 255 10.02 -3.89 15.36
N PRO A 256 11.06 -4.05 16.18
CA PRO A 256 11.37 -3.30 17.41
C PRO A 256 12.30 -2.10 17.18
N TRP A 257 12.53 -1.68 15.93
CA TRP A 257 13.26 -0.44 15.66
C TRP A 257 12.49 0.76 16.21
N LEU A 258 13.10 1.39 17.23
CA LEU A 258 12.83 2.64 17.97
C LEU A 258 12.91 2.43 19.49
#